data_AF-A0A4Q4WFY9-F1
#
_entry.id   AF-A0A4Q4WFY9-F1
#
_cell.length_a   1.000
_cell.length_b   1.000
_cell.length_c   1.000
_cell.angle_alpha   90.00
_cell.angle_beta   90.00
_cell.angle_gamma   90.00
#
_symmetry.space_group_name_H-M   'P 1'
#
loop_
_entity.id
_entity.type
_entity.pdbx_description
1 polymer ?
#
loop_
_entity_poly.entity_id
_entity_poly.type
_entity_poly.pdbx_seq_one_letter_code
_entity_poly.pdbx_strand_id
1 'polypeptide(L)'
;MVKANKRAFKQPGFTFGEGQIFESHQTTENVYRAMIGVNASNSDVDLTTLKQRVSSRVENLFDAGLKQIDVYKATRGGAQFFKMIAEEFEAEAPLEPEEIEEIFSVYSAARERYRGSVSNTPLIALVDRFREAVNAVRSAGPSTSVELIYRPSAADKAQMELLDAFDNLQISKDASHPSSSSSAEAPWPPTYFNLHEKIWLCDSRIRWQLYGKGQMQPSDASDIPTLPDRYSHPVDVKLYLAWLALTNYSPTLSDWGLYMSPIGFLDAEDRKDWYLATGGASKRYSTIVEFITYAKGLFNTRAVVAGFFTFWTAGDPESFEKLYASKGANKRRDLF
;
A
#
# COMPACT_ATOMS: atom_id res chain seq x y z
N MET A 1 -23.00 22.17 6.41
CA MET A 1 -21.90 21.21 6.60
C MET A 1 -21.57 20.45 5.30
N VAL A 2 -22.41 19.52 4.84
CA VAL A 2 -22.19 18.71 3.62
C VAL A 2 -21.95 19.54 2.34
N LYS A 3 -22.58 20.72 2.21
CA LYS A 3 -22.46 21.57 1.02
C LYS A 3 -21.06 22.15 0.80
N ALA A 4 -20.34 22.55 1.86
CA ALA A 4 -18.99 23.13 1.72
C ALA A 4 -17.98 22.05 1.35
N ASN A 5 -18.01 20.92 2.06
CA ASN A 5 -17.17 19.75 1.76
C ASN A 5 -17.41 19.25 0.33
N LYS A 6 -18.67 19.11 -0.08
CA LYS A 6 -19.01 18.76 -1.47
C LYS A 6 -18.44 19.74 -2.49
N ARG A 7 -18.46 21.05 -2.20
CA ARG A 7 -17.86 22.06 -3.09
C ARG A 7 -16.34 22.00 -3.08
N ALA A 8 -15.70 21.55 -2.01
CA ALA A 8 -14.27 21.35 -1.93
C ALA A 8 -13.79 20.23 -2.87
N PHE A 9 -14.56 19.15 -3.03
CA PHE A 9 -14.26 18.08 -3.99
C PHE A 9 -14.46 18.48 -5.46
N LYS A 10 -15.23 19.54 -5.73
CA LYS A 10 -15.43 20.07 -7.09
C LYS A 10 -14.22 20.90 -7.52
N GLN A 11 -13.20 20.19 -8.01
CA GLN A 11 -11.95 20.76 -8.52
C GLN A 11 -12.06 21.30 -9.96
N PRO A 12 -11.27 22.32 -10.33
CA PRO A 12 -11.17 22.78 -11.72
C PRO A 12 -10.74 21.66 -12.68
N GLY A 13 -11.33 21.61 -13.87
CA GLY A 13 -11.04 20.56 -14.87
C GLY A 13 -11.88 19.27 -14.74
N PHE A 14 -12.82 19.23 -13.79
CA PHE A 14 -13.68 18.08 -13.51
C PHE A 14 -15.15 18.48 -13.44
N THR A 15 -16.03 17.74 -14.14
CA THR A 15 -17.48 17.93 -14.10
C THR A 15 -18.15 16.76 -13.37
N PHE A 16 -18.45 16.96 -12.09
CA PHE A 16 -19.21 16.01 -11.27
C PHE A 16 -20.71 16.11 -11.58
N GLY A 17 -21.41 14.99 -11.54
CA GLY A 17 -22.86 14.92 -11.79
C GLY A 17 -23.68 15.68 -10.75
N GLU A 18 -24.99 15.79 -11.03
CA GLU A 18 -25.96 16.24 -10.04
C GLU A 18 -26.18 15.14 -8.99
N GLY A 19 -26.51 15.53 -7.75
CA GLY A 19 -26.63 14.57 -6.64
C GLY A 19 -25.34 14.35 -5.85
N GLN A 20 -25.25 13.24 -5.10
CA GLN A 20 -24.08 12.91 -4.28
C GLN A 20 -22.86 12.62 -5.18
N ILE A 21 -21.65 12.91 -4.69
CA ILE A 21 -20.42 12.64 -5.44
C ILE A 21 -20.10 11.14 -5.39
N PHE A 22 -20.37 10.53 -4.24
CA PHE A 22 -20.15 9.12 -3.95
C PHE A 22 -21.49 8.39 -3.85
N GLU A 23 -21.48 7.08 -4.03
CA GLU A 23 -22.63 6.17 -4.14
C GLU A 23 -23.43 6.10 -2.85
N SER A 24 -22.73 6.09 -1.70
CA SER A 24 -23.37 5.97 -0.39
C SER A 24 -23.07 7.16 0.51
N HIS A 25 -24.00 7.40 1.46
CA HIS A 25 -23.78 8.38 2.52
C HIS A 25 -22.58 8.01 3.39
N GLN A 26 -22.40 6.72 3.69
CA GLN A 26 -21.30 6.23 4.51
C GLN A 26 -19.94 6.49 3.84
N THR A 27 -19.81 6.13 2.56
CA THR A 27 -18.59 6.41 1.77
C THR A 27 -18.32 7.91 1.73
N THR A 28 -19.36 8.73 1.50
CA THR A 28 -19.22 10.18 1.49
C THR A 28 -18.63 10.70 2.81
N GLU A 29 -19.12 10.23 3.96
CA GLU A 29 -18.61 10.66 5.25
C GLU A 29 -17.18 10.18 5.50
N ASN A 30 -16.87 8.93 5.18
CA ASN A 30 -15.53 8.36 5.36
C ASN A 30 -14.50 9.09 4.50
N VAL A 31 -14.81 9.31 3.22
CA VAL A 31 -13.95 10.06 2.29
C VAL A 31 -13.78 11.51 2.74
N TYR A 32 -14.84 12.15 3.24
CA TYR A 32 -14.71 13.52 3.78
C TYR A 32 -13.81 13.56 5.01
N ARG A 33 -13.97 12.61 5.95
CA ARG A 33 -13.09 12.52 7.13
C ARG A 33 -11.63 12.29 6.72
N ALA A 34 -11.38 11.40 5.77
CA ALA A 34 -10.04 11.05 5.32
C ALA A 34 -9.33 12.17 4.55
N MET A 35 -10.06 12.93 3.72
CA MET A 35 -9.48 13.94 2.85
C MET A 35 -9.48 15.36 3.44
N ILE A 36 -10.47 15.68 4.27
CA ILE A 36 -10.64 17.03 4.81
C ILE A 36 -10.22 17.09 6.30
N GLY A 37 -10.45 16.00 7.04
CA GLY A 37 -10.23 15.89 8.47
C GLY A 37 -11.51 16.10 9.28
N VAL A 38 -11.58 15.50 10.48
CA VAL A 38 -12.77 15.49 11.35
C VAL A 38 -13.17 16.91 11.81
N ASN A 39 -12.20 17.80 12.01
CA ASN A 39 -12.40 19.12 12.63
C ASN A 39 -12.51 20.29 11.65
N ALA A 40 -12.21 20.08 10.36
CA ALA A 40 -12.31 21.14 9.35
C ALA A 40 -13.77 21.59 9.11
N SER A 41 -14.73 20.80 9.58
CA SER A 41 -16.17 21.09 9.61
C SER A 41 -16.58 22.18 10.61
N ASN A 42 -15.75 22.44 11.64
CA ASN A 42 -16.06 23.30 12.79
C ASN A 42 -15.27 24.62 12.80
N SER A 43 -14.38 24.81 11.83
CA SER A 43 -13.49 25.95 11.73
C SER A 43 -13.92 26.89 10.62
N ASP A 44 -13.70 28.21 10.78
CA ASP A 44 -13.79 29.28 9.75
C ASP A 44 -12.80 29.11 8.58
N VAL A 45 -12.46 27.87 8.21
CA VAL A 45 -11.57 27.58 7.09
C VAL A 45 -12.30 27.90 5.80
N ASP A 46 -11.73 28.82 5.03
CA ASP A 46 -12.31 29.23 3.76
C ASP A 46 -12.39 28.08 2.74
N LEU A 47 -13.30 28.20 1.79
CA LEU A 47 -13.53 27.19 0.76
C LEU A 47 -12.29 26.96 -0.12
N THR A 48 -11.46 27.99 -0.32
CA THR A 48 -10.25 27.92 -1.13
C THR A 48 -9.20 27.00 -0.50
N THR A 49 -9.01 27.10 0.80
CA THR A 49 -8.11 26.26 1.59
C THR A 49 -8.61 24.81 1.62
N LEU A 50 -9.92 24.61 1.79
CA LEU A 50 -10.52 23.28 1.70
C LEU A 50 -10.31 22.65 0.31
N LYS A 51 -10.51 23.43 -0.76
CA LYS A 51 -10.27 22.98 -2.13
C LYS A 51 -8.81 22.59 -2.35
N GLN A 52 -7.87 23.42 -1.91
CA GLN A 52 -6.45 23.14 -2.04
C GLN A 52 -6.07 21.85 -1.29
N ARG A 53 -6.53 21.70 -0.04
CA ARG A 53 -6.30 20.50 0.76
C ARG A 53 -6.82 19.24 0.07
N VAL A 54 -8.06 19.28 -0.43
CA VAL A 54 -8.63 18.15 -1.17
C VAL A 54 -7.83 17.88 -2.46
N SER A 55 -7.45 18.92 -3.21
CA SER A 55 -6.65 18.75 -4.43
C SER A 55 -5.34 18.04 -4.13
N SER A 56 -4.56 18.53 -3.17
CA SER A 56 -3.26 17.94 -2.82
C SER A 56 -3.39 16.50 -2.33
N ARG A 57 -4.43 16.16 -1.58
CA ARG A 57 -4.63 14.77 -1.12
C ARG A 57 -5.07 13.84 -2.23
N VAL A 58 -5.96 14.29 -3.11
CA VAL A 58 -6.36 13.47 -4.27
C VAL A 58 -5.18 13.33 -5.23
N GLU A 59 -4.37 14.37 -5.42
CA GLU A 59 -3.10 14.29 -6.15
C GLU A 59 -2.18 13.22 -5.55
N ASN A 60 -1.93 13.27 -4.24
CA ASN A 60 -1.11 12.25 -3.57
C ASN A 60 -1.69 10.84 -3.70
N LEU A 61 -3.01 10.70 -3.65
CA LEU A 61 -3.67 9.41 -3.83
C LEU A 61 -3.46 8.85 -5.26
N PHE A 62 -3.66 9.68 -6.29
CA PHE A 62 -3.43 9.28 -7.67
C PHE A 62 -1.94 9.03 -7.97
N ASP A 63 -1.03 9.81 -7.37
CA ASP A 63 0.40 9.57 -7.46
C ASP A 63 0.80 8.22 -6.85
N ALA A 64 0.27 7.87 -5.67
CA ALA A 64 0.45 6.56 -5.05
C ALA A 64 -0.07 5.43 -5.97
N GLY A 65 -1.25 5.61 -6.58
CA GLY A 65 -1.78 4.64 -7.54
C GLY A 65 -0.94 4.49 -8.80
N LEU A 66 -0.41 5.59 -9.35
CA LEU A 66 0.43 5.56 -10.55
C LEU A 66 1.81 4.94 -10.29
N LYS A 67 2.35 5.07 -9.08
CA LYS A 67 3.57 4.35 -8.65
C LYS A 67 3.40 2.84 -8.63
N GLN A 68 2.15 2.37 -8.55
CA GLN A 68 1.78 0.94 -8.53
C GLN A 68 0.98 0.53 -9.78
N ILE A 69 1.09 1.29 -10.88
CA ILE A 69 0.27 1.08 -12.07
C ILE A 69 0.48 -0.28 -12.75
N ASP A 70 1.66 -0.89 -12.57
CA ASP A 70 1.93 -2.21 -13.13
C ASP A 70 1.19 -3.32 -12.35
N VAL A 71 0.94 -3.11 -11.05
CA VAL A 71 0.02 -3.95 -10.27
C VAL A 71 -1.39 -3.82 -10.82
N TYR A 72 -1.87 -2.60 -11.10
CA TYR A 72 -3.18 -2.38 -11.72
C TYR A 72 -3.31 -3.13 -13.05
N LYS A 73 -2.30 -3.06 -13.93
CA LYS A 73 -2.30 -3.75 -15.22
C LYS A 73 -2.32 -5.27 -15.05
N ALA A 74 -1.48 -5.81 -14.16
CA ALA A 74 -1.40 -7.23 -13.90
C ALA A 74 -2.71 -7.78 -13.32
N THR A 75 -3.30 -7.10 -12.33
CA THR A 75 -4.57 -7.52 -11.71
C THR A 75 -5.79 -7.12 -12.52
N ARG A 76 -5.62 -6.39 -13.62
CA ARG A 76 -6.68 -5.78 -14.44
C ARG A 76 -7.66 -4.92 -13.62
N GLY A 77 -7.13 -4.17 -12.66
CA GLY A 77 -7.91 -3.35 -11.74
C GLY A 77 -8.55 -4.12 -10.57
N GLY A 78 -8.03 -5.30 -10.23
CA GLY A 78 -8.52 -6.08 -9.10
C GLY A 78 -8.28 -5.40 -7.75
N ALA A 79 -9.08 -5.78 -6.74
CA ALA A 79 -9.08 -5.21 -5.38
C ALA A 79 -7.71 -5.12 -4.68
N GLN A 80 -6.76 -5.99 -5.05
CA GLN A 80 -5.40 -5.99 -4.49
C GLN A 80 -4.63 -4.70 -4.81
N PHE A 81 -4.90 -4.06 -5.96
CA PHE A 81 -4.30 -2.76 -6.29
C PHE A 81 -4.76 -1.68 -5.30
N PHE A 82 -6.06 -1.59 -5.04
CA PHE A 82 -6.61 -0.60 -4.12
C PHE A 82 -6.23 -0.88 -2.66
N LYS A 83 -6.09 -2.16 -2.28
CA LYS A 83 -5.53 -2.53 -0.98
C LYS A 83 -4.11 -2.02 -0.80
N MET A 84 -3.25 -2.16 -1.80
CA MET A 84 -1.89 -1.63 -1.76
C MET A 84 -1.88 -0.10 -1.60
N ILE A 85 -2.76 0.60 -2.33
CA ILE A 85 -2.91 2.06 -2.18
C ILE A 85 -3.38 2.41 -0.76
N ALA A 86 -4.33 1.68 -0.18
CA ALA A 86 -4.78 1.92 1.19
C ALA A 86 -3.63 1.79 2.20
N GLU A 87 -2.76 0.80 2.02
CA GLU A 87 -1.58 0.59 2.86
C GLU A 87 -0.55 1.73 2.70
N GLU A 88 -0.40 2.32 1.52
CA GLU A 88 0.58 3.38 1.23
C GLU A 88 0.07 4.80 1.50
N PHE A 89 -1.20 5.09 1.22
CA PHE A 89 -1.76 6.44 1.26
C PHE A 89 -1.95 7.00 2.68
N GLU A 90 -1.33 8.14 2.98
CA GLU A 90 -1.43 8.80 4.28
C GLU A 90 -2.68 9.70 4.35
N ALA A 91 -3.74 9.15 4.95
CA ALA A 91 -5.02 9.81 5.14
C ALA A 91 -5.21 10.31 6.59
N GLU A 92 -6.17 11.23 6.79
CA GLU A 92 -6.55 11.68 8.15
C GLU A 92 -7.42 10.67 8.90
N ALA A 93 -8.01 9.73 8.17
CA ALA A 93 -8.91 8.70 8.67
C ALA A 93 -8.75 7.46 7.79
N PRO A 94 -9.05 6.25 8.30
CA PRO A 94 -8.96 5.04 7.50
C PRO A 94 -9.86 5.13 6.27
N LEU A 95 -9.34 4.67 5.13
CA LEU A 95 -10.08 4.45 3.90
C LEU A 95 -9.98 2.98 3.52
N GLU A 96 -11.12 2.39 3.19
CA GLU A 96 -11.19 1.03 2.68
C GLU A 96 -10.88 0.98 1.17
N PRO A 97 -10.41 -0.16 0.64
CA PRO A 97 -10.05 -0.30 -0.76
C PRO A 97 -11.18 0.10 -1.72
N GLU A 98 -12.43 -0.24 -1.39
CA GLU A 98 -13.61 0.07 -2.21
C GLU A 98 -13.86 1.58 -2.27
N GLU A 99 -13.62 2.30 -1.17
CA GLU A 99 -13.76 3.76 -1.11
C GLU A 99 -12.68 4.45 -1.94
N ILE A 100 -11.45 3.89 -1.94
CA ILE A 100 -10.37 4.36 -2.82
C ILE A 100 -10.73 4.13 -4.28
N GLU A 101 -11.17 2.92 -4.63
CA GLU A 101 -11.64 2.59 -5.98
C GLU A 101 -12.71 3.59 -6.45
N GLU A 102 -13.66 3.90 -5.58
CA GLU A 102 -14.72 4.85 -5.88
C GLU A 102 -14.17 6.26 -6.15
N ILE A 103 -13.20 6.75 -5.37
CA ILE A 103 -12.54 8.03 -5.63
C ILE A 103 -11.90 8.05 -7.02
N PHE A 104 -11.14 7.00 -7.38
CA PHE A 104 -10.51 6.90 -8.69
C PHE A 104 -11.54 6.90 -9.83
N SER A 105 -12.62 6.14 -9.67
CA SER A 105 -13.74 6.04 -10.62
C SER A 105 -14.44 7.40 -10.82
N VAL A 106 -14.79 8.06 -9.71
CA VAL A 106 -15.52 9.33 -9.71
C VAL A 106 -14.70 10.44 -10.37
N TYR A 107 -13.41 10.57 -10.05
CA TYR A 107 -12.55 11.58 -10.68
C TYR A 107 -12.30 11.29 -12.15
N SER A 108 -12.10 10.02 -12.52
CA SER A 108 -11.94 9.61 -13.92
C SER A 108 -13.19 9.94 -14.75
N ALA A 109 -14.38 9.64 -14.22
CA ALA A 109 -15.65 9.94 -14.87
C ALA A 109 -15.92 11.45 -14.92
N ALA A 110 -15.63 12.19 -13.86
CA ALA A 110 -15.79 13.64 -13.84
C ALA A 110 -14.86 14.34 -14.85
N ARG A 111 -13.64 13.81 -15.03
CA ARG A 111 -12.70 14.28 -16.04
C ARG A 111 -13.21 14.03 -17.45
N GLU A 112 -13.76 12.84 -17.71
CA GLU A 112 -14.34 12.48 -19.01
C GLU A 112 -15.55 13.34 -19.39
N ARG A 113 -16.35 13.77 -18.40
CA ARG A 113 -17.50 14.66 -18.63
C ARG A 113 -17.12 16.13 -18.82
N TYR A 114 -15.88 16.52 -18.50
CA TYR A 114 -15.48 17.90 -18.59
C TYR A 114 -15.42 18.36 -20.07
N ARG A 115 -16.01 19.52 -20.36
CA ARG A 115 -16.09 20.12 -21.72
C ARG A 115 -15.52 21.54 -21.79
N GLY A 116 -15.01 22.06 -20.67
CA GLY A 116 -14.47 23.41 -20.61
C GLY A 116 -13.02 23.50 -21.06
N SER A 117 -12.45 24.69 -20.94
CA SER A 117 -11.02 24.96 -21.10
C SER A 117 -10.46 25.44 -19.76
N VAL A 118 -9.57 24.65 -19.17
CA VAL A 118 -8.82 24.98 -17.94
C VAL A 118 -7.37 24.60 -18.18
N SER A 119 -6.44 25.40 -17.64
CA SER A 119 -5.02 25.10 -17.68
C SER A 119 -4.74 23.73 -17.08
N ASN A 120 -3.80 22.99 -17.67
CA ASN A 120 -3.43 21.67 -17.16
C ASN A 120 -2.89 21.79 -15.73
N THR A 121 -3.54 21.12 -14.78
CA THR A 121 -3.13 21.08 -13.37
C THR A 121 -2.44 19.74 -13.08
N PRO A 122 -1.62 19.63 -12.01
CA PRO A 122 -1.03 18.34 -11.62
C PRO A 122 -2.07 17.23 -11.45
N LEU A 123 -3.20 17.53 -10.80
CA LEU A 123 -4.31 16.58 -10.64
C LEU A 123 -4.88 16.12 -11.98
N ILE A 124 -5.08 17.03 -12.94
CA ILE A 124 -5.58 16.68 -14.28
C ILE A 124 -4.60 15.71 -14.96
N ALA A 125 -3.30 16.00 -14.93
CA ALA A 125 -2.29 15.16 -15.54
C ALA A 125 -2.22 13.75 -14.92
N LEU A 126 -2.32 13.65 -13.59
CA LEU A 126 -2.34 12.37 -12.88
C LEU A 126 -3.59 11.54 -13.23
N VAL A 127 -4.77 12.17 -13.23
CA VAL A 127 -6.02 11.48 -13.59
C VAL A 127 -6.00 11.03 -15.05
N ASP A 128 -5.53 11.87 -15.98
CA ASP A 128 -5.45 11.51 -17.40
C ASP A 128 -4.48 10.33 -17.62
N ARG A 129 -3.31 10.31 -16.97
CA ARG A 129 -2.38 9.16 -17.01
C ARG A 129 -2.99 7.87 -16.45
N PHE A 130 -3.74 7.97 -15.35
CA PHE A 130 -4.42 6.80 -14.81
C PHE A 130 -5.48 6.27 -15.80
N ARG A 131 -6.26 7.17 -16.39
CA ARG A 131 -7.28 6.81 -17.41
C ARG A 131 -6.68 6.14 -18.63
N GLU A 132 -5.50 6.58 -19.09
CA GLU A 132 -4.76 5.90 -20.17
C GLU A 132 -4.46 4.45 -19.80
N ALA A 133 -4.02 4.18 -18.57
CA ALA A 133 -3.77 2.82 -18.10
C ALA A 133 -5.07 1.99 -18.01
N VAL A 134 -6.17 2.56 -17.51
CA VAL A 134 -7.49 1.91 -17.49
C VAL A 134 -7.93 1.53 -18.91
N ASN A 135 -7.79 2.44 -19.87
CA ASN A 135 -8.15 2.20 -21.25
C ASN A 135 -7.26 1.13 -21.89
N ALA A 136 -5.95 1.15 -21.62
CA ALA A 136 -5.02 0.13 -22.11
C ALA A 136 -5.40 -1.27 -21.62
N VAL A 137 -5.71 -1.42 -20.32
CA VAL A 137 -6.16 -2.70 -19.73
C VAL A 137 -7.50 -3.15 -20.35
N ARG A 138 -8.42 -2.22 -20.59
CA ARG A 138 -9.72 -2.51 -21.24
C ARG A 138 -9.54 -2.98 -22.68
N SER A 139 -8.63 -2.35 -23.43
CA SER A 139 -8.36 -2.66 -24.83
C SER A 139 -7.55 -3.95 -25.02
N ALA A 140 -6.79 -4.40 -24.02
CA ALA A 140 -5.86 -5.53 -24.14
C ALA A 140 -6.52 -6.93 -24.33
N GLY A 141 -7.86 -7.03 -24.38
CA GLY A 141 -8.57 -8.32 -24.48
C GLY A 141 -8.36 -9.21 -23.24
N PRO A 142 -9.05 -10.35 -23.08
CA PRO A 142 -8.80 -11.28 -21.97
C PRO A 142 -7.42 -11.94 -22.12
N SER A 143 -6.57 -11.79 -21.12
CA SER A 143 -5.22 -12.38 -21.12
C SER A 143 -5.24 -13.73 -20.41
N THR A 144 -4.57 -14.73 -20.97
CA THR A 144 -4.39 -16.06 -20.37
C THR A 144 -3.23 -16.14 -19.39
N SER A 145 -2.33 -15.16 -19.37
CA SER A 145 -1.25 -15.04 -18.38
C SER A 145 -1.22 -13.66 -17.73
N VAL A 146 -1.12 -13.64 -16.41
CA VAL A 146 -0.88 -12.44 -15.61
C VAL A 146 0.58 -12.47 -15.17
N GLU A 147 1.39 -11.57 -15.70
CA GLU A 147 2.77 -11.41 -15.29
C GLU A 147 2.97 -10.00 -14.72
N LEU A 148 3.29 -9.95 -13.43
CA LEU A 148 3.73 -8.73 -12.78
C LEU A 148 5.25 -8.65 -12.93
N ILE A 149 5.72 -7.72 -13.76
CA ILE A 149 7.13 -7.44 -13.94
C ILE A 149 7.40 -6.07 -13.32
N TYR A 150 8.23 -6.03 -12.30
CA TYR A 150 8.65 -4.80 -11.67
C TYR A 150 9.94 -4.28 -12.30
N ARG A 151 9.96 -2.97 -12.56
CA ARG A 151 11.13 -2.24 -13.02
C ARG A 151 11.43 -1.13 -12.02
N PRO A 152 12.65 -1.06 -11.45
CA PRO A 152 12.98 -0.03 -10.47
C PRO A 152 12.74 1.38 -10.99
N SER A 153 11.98 2.17 -10.23
CA SER A 153 11.79 3.59 -10.53
C SER A 153 13.05 4.40 -10.20
N ALA A 154 13.11 5.66 -10.63
CA ALA A 154 14.21 6.55 -10.26
C ALA A 154 14.36 6.72 -8.73
N ALA A 155 13.24 6.74 -8.00
CA ALA A 155 13.25 6.82 -6.54
C ALA A 155 13.81 5.53 -5.92
N ASP A 156 13.39 4.37 -6.42
CA ASP A 156 13.91 3.08 -5.93
C ASP A 156 15.41 2.96 -6.19
N LYS A 157 15.88 3.39 -7.38
CA LYS A 157 17.31 3.43 -7.72
C LYS A 157 18.11 4.33 -6.78
N ALA A 158 17.62 5.53 -6.51
CA ALA A 158 18.27 6.44 -5.56
C ALA A 158 18.35 5.85 -4.14
N GLN A 159 17.34 5.10 -3.70
CA GLN A 159 17.37 4.42 -2.40
C GLN A 159 18.36 3.25 -2.37
N MET A 160 18.41 2.45 -3.44
CA MET A 160 19.40 1.37 -3.59
C MET A 160 20.82 1.93 -3.59
N GLU A 161 21.09 2.96 -4.39
CA GLU A 161 22.41 3.64 -4.44
C GLU A 161 22.83 4.21 -3.08
N LEU A 162 21.87 4.72 -2.30
CA LEU A 162 22.13 5.25 -0.97
C LEU A 162 22.52 4.15 0.02
N LEU A 163 21.88 2.98 -0.02
CA LEU A 163 22.33 1.82 0.78
C LEU A 163 23.71 1.35 0.37
N ASP A 164 23.95 1.19 -0.93
CA ASP A 164 25.27 0.79 -1.45
C ASP A 164 26.35 1.77 -0.98
N ALA A 165 26.06 3.07 -0.96
CA ALA A 165 26.98 4.09 -0.46
C ALA A 165 27.25 3.95 1.04
N PHE A 166 26.26 3.57 1.85
CA PHE A 166 26.44 3.32 3.29
C PHE A 166 27.26 2.06 3.56
N ASP A 167 27.05 0.99 2.80
CA ASP A 167 27.85 -0.24 2.93
C ASP A 167 29.32 0.01 2.54
N ASN A 168 29.57 0.80 1.49
CA ASN A 168 30.92 1.20 1.08
C ASN A 168 31.62 2.16 2.07
N LEU A 169 30.89 2.78 3.00
CA LEU A 169 31.46 3.60 4.08
C LEU A 169 31.88 2.77 5.30
N GLN A 170 31.48 1.50 5.41
CA GLN A 170 32.01 0.56 6.40
C GLN A 170 33.40 0.06 5.96
N ILE A 171 34.41 0.89 6.23
CA ILE A 171 35.85 0.60 6.36
C ILE A 171 36.36 -0.66 5.61
N SER A 172 36.94 -0.37 4.45
CA SER A 172 38.08 -1.05 3.85
C SER A 172 38.96 -1.81 4.88
N LYS A 173 38.99 -3.13 4.75
CA LYS A 173 40.19 -3.92 4.99
C LYS A 173 40.24 -5.07 3.99
N ASP A 174 40.94 -4.78 2.89
CA ASP A 174 41.40 -5.72 1.85
C ASP A 174 40.37 -6.74 1.32
N ALA A 175 39.63 -6.37 0.28
CA ALA A 175 39.22 -7.35 -0.73
C ALA A 175 38.88 -6.66 -2.06
N SER A 176 39.51 -7.19 -3.11
CA SER A 176 39.30 -6.91 -4.52
C SER A 176 37.82 -6.91 -4.94
N HIS A 177 37.45 -5.90 -5.74
CA HIS A 177 36.21 -5.82 -6.50
C HIS A 177 35.74 -7.19 -7.02
N PRO A 178 34.49 -7.61 -6.75
CA PRO A 178 33.82 -8.53 -7.64
C PRO A 178 33.18 -7.72 -8.76
N SER A 179 33.79 -7.90 -9.93
CA SER A 179 33.22 -7.83 -11.26
C SER A 179 31.70 -7.87 -11.30
N SER A 180 31.12 -6.87 -11.96
CA SER A 180 29.77 -6.89 -12.50
C SER A 180 29.62 -8.07 -13.47
N SER A 181 29.25 -9.24 -12.95
CA SER A 181 28.83 -10.36 -13.78
C SER A 181 27.43 -10.03 -14.32
N SER A 182 27.35 -9.77 -15.61
CA SER A 182 26.11 -9.70 -16.37
C SER A 182 25.46 -11.10 -16.43
N SER A 183 24.90 -11.55 -15.31
CA SER A 183 23.88 -12.59 -15.30
C SER A 183 22.62 -11.97 -15.89
N ALA A 184 21.96 -12.65 -16.84
CA ALA A 184 20.66 -12.23 -17.32
C ALA A 184 19.75 -11.96 -16.11
N GLU A 185 19.32 -10.70 -15.97
CA GLU A 185 18.59 -10.22 -14.80
C GLU A 185 17.35 -11.09 -14.62
N ALA A 186 17.33 -11.92 -13.57
CA ALA A 186 16.24 -12.86 -13.34
C ALA A 186 14.92 -12.08 -13.22
N PRO A 187 13.81 -12.59 -13.79
CA PRO A 187 12.53 -11.87 -13.77
C PRO A 187 12.09 -11.59 -12.33
N TRP A 188 11.76 -10.33 -12.05
CA TRP A 188 11.32 -9.85 -10.74
C TRP A 188 9.89 -9.28 -10.78
N PRO A 189 9.01 -9.61 -9.83
CA PRO A 189 9.22 -10.59 -8.76
C PRO A 189 9.33 -12.05 -9.28
N PRO A 190 9.93 -12.98 -8.52
CA PRO A 190 10.18 -14.33 -9.00
C PRO A 190 8.91 -15.04 -9.49
N THR A 191 9.04 -15.79 -10.58
CA THR A 191 7.89 -16.36 -11.31
C THR A 191 7.10 -17.39 -10.53
N TYR A 192 7.75 -18.06 -9.56
CA TYR A 192 7.18 -19.12 -8.73
C TYR A 192 6.24 -18.65 -7.63
N PHE A 193 6.19 -17.35 -7.34
CA PHE A 193 5.20 -16.76 -6.45
C PHE A 193 3.87 -16.58 -7.18
N ASN A 194 2.77 -16.77 -6.46
CA ASN A 194 1.45 -16.43 -6.99
C ASN A 194 1.28 -14.90 -7.07
N LEU A 195 0.23 -14.45 -7.75
CA LEU A 195 0.00 -13.02 -7.96
C LEU A 195 -0.08 -12.22 -6.64
N HIS A 196 -0.70 -12.78 -5.60
CA HIS A 196 -0.82 -12.09 -4.31
C HIS A 196 0.54 -11.89 -3.63
N GLU A 197 1.38 -12.92 -3.67
CA GLU A 197 2.75 -12.87 -3.14
C GLU A 197 3.62 -11.89 -3.93
N LYS A 198 3.52 -11.91 -5.27
CA LYS A 198 4.20 -10.92 -6.14
C LYS A 198 3.80 -9.49 -5.79
N ILE A 199 2.52 -9.25 -5.49
CA ILE A 199 2.01 -7.93 -5.09
C ILE A 199 2.65 -7.49 -3.77
N TRP A 200 2.77 -8.36 -2.76
CA TRP A 200 3.47 -7.99 -1.51
C TRP A 200 4.93 -7.63 -1.74
N LEU A 201 5.63 -8.32 -2.64
CA LEU A 201 7.01 -8.01 -3.03
C LEU A 201 7.15 -6.66 -3.77
N CYS A 202 6.05 -6.11 -4.28
CA CYS A 202 6.00 -4.82 -4.97
C CYS A 202 5.61 -3.63 -4.07
N ASP A 203 5.38 -3.83 -2.77
CA ASP A 203 5.14 -2.73 -1.83
C ASP A 203 6.31 -1.73 -1.86
N SER A 204 6.02 -0.45 -2.10
CA SER A 204 7.04 0.57 -2.35
C SER A 204 8.04 0.76 -1.21
N ARG A 205 7.68 0.34 0.01
CA ARG A 205 8.52 0.53 1.21
C ARG A 205 9.56 -0.56 1.40
N ILE A 206 9.33 -1.74 0.85
CA ILE A 206 10.22 -2.91 1.03
C ILE A 206 10.84 -3.38 -0.30
N ARG A 207 10.20 -3.10 -1.44
CA ARG A 207 10.62 -3.63 -2.74
C ARG A 207 12.07 -3.29 -3.10
N TRP A 208 12.52 -2.09 -2.78
CA TRP A 208 13.85 -1.59 -3.12
C TRP A 208 14.96 -2.31 -2.33
N GLN A 209 14.65 -2.86 -1.15
CA GLN A 209 15.59 -3.65 -0.33
C GLN A 209 15.62 -5.13 -0.74
N LEU A 210 14.59 -5.59 -1.44
CA LEU A 210 14.43 -6.98 -1.85
C LEU A 210 14.77 -7.21 -3.32
N TYR A 211 14.78 -6.15 -4.14
CA TYR A 211 15.02 -6.28 -5.58
C TYR A 211 16.33 -7.03 -5.87
N GLY A 212 16.24 -8.02 -6.76
CA GLY A 212 17.38 -8.88 -7.11
C GLY A 212 17.73 -9.95 -6.07
N LYS A 213 17.13 -9.93 -4.87
CA LYS A 213 17.35 -10.97 -3.84
C LYS A 213 16.52 -12.21 -4.15
N GLY A 214 17.16 -13.27 -4.65
CA GLY A 214 16.52 -14.56 -4.95
C GLY A 214 16.84 -15.66 -3.93
N GLN A 215 16.88 -16.91 -4.40
CA GLN A 215 17.38 -18.07 -3.65
C GLN A 215 18.91 -18.04 -3.46
N MET A 216 19.49 -16.87 -3.21
CA MET A 216 20.89 -16.75 -2.87
C MET A 216 21.02 -16.91 -1.36
N GLN A 217 21.97 -17.74 -0.92
CA GLN A 217 22.35 -17.71 0.49
C GLN A 217 22.90 -16.30 0.79
N PRO A 218 22.47 -15.66 1.89
CA PRO A 218 23.03 -14.38 2.29
C PRO A 218 24.55 -14.54 2.40
N SER A 219 25.29 -13.69 1.69
CA SER A 219 26.75 -13.67 1.72
C SER A 219 27.25 -13.17 3.07
N ASP A 220 26.54 -12.20 3.66
CA ASP A 220 26.90 -11.55 4.91
C ASP A 220 25.68 -11.32 5.82
N ALA A 221 25.93 -11.04 7.10
CA ALA A 221 24.87 -10.76 8.07
C ALA A 221 24.05 -9.49 7.72
N SER A 222 24.62 -8.56 6.96
CA SER A 222 23.94 -7.36 6.44
C SER A 222 22.88 -7.68 5.37
N ASP A 223 22.97 -8.83 4.71
CA ASP A 223 21.98 -9.25 3.69
C ASP A 223 20.63 -9.66 4.30
N ILE A 224 20.63 -9.92 5.62
CA ILE A 224 19.50 -10.39 6.41
C ILE A 224 18.83 -9.18 7.07
N PRO A 225 17.54 -8.89 6.79
CA PRO A 225 16.80 -7.87 7.52
C PRO A 225 16.82 -8.17 9.02
N THR A 226 16.83 -7.11 9.83
CA THR A 226 16.83 -7.26 11.30
C THR A 226 15.63 -8.12 11.74
N LEU A 227 15.91 -9.12 12.59
CA LEU A 227 14.87 -10.00 13.11
C LEU A 227 13.82 -9.17 13.87
N PRO A 228 12.53 -9.23 13.48
CA PRO A 228 11.51 -8.47 14.16
C PRO A 228 11.33 -8.93 15.61
N ASP A 229 11.19 -7.96 16.50
CA ASP A 229 10.78 -8.12 17.87
C ASP A 229 9.34 -7.63 18.08
N ARG A 230 8.87 -7.67 19.34
CA ARG A 230 7.52 -7.21 19.71
C ARG A 230 7.26 -5.71 19.52
N TYR A 231 8.28 -4.92 19.19
CA TYR A 231 8.20 -3.47 19.01
C TYR A 231 8.42 -3.04 17.57
N SER A 232 8.72 -3.99 16.70
CA SER A 232 9.06 -3.74 15.30
C SER A 232 7.89 -3.13 14.55
N HIS A 233 8.20 -2.17 13.67
CA HIS A 233 7.18 -1.55 12.85
C HIS A 233 6.65 -2.57 11.83
N PRO A 234 5.35 -2.55 11.46
CA PRO A 234 4.78 -3.55 10.54
C PRO A 234 5.50 -3.65 9.19
N VAL A 235 6.14 -2.57 8.74
CA VAL A 235 6.95 -2.57 7.51
C VAL A 235 8.19 -3.46 7.67
N ASP A 236 8.84 -3.43 8.83
CA ASP A 236 10.04 -4.23 9.10
C ASP A 236 9.67 -5.72 9.22
N VAL A 237 8.52 -6.00 9.86
CA VAL A 237 7.96 -7.36 9.89
C VAL A 237 7.66 -7.85 8.48
N LYS A 238 6.99 -7.04 7.65
CA LYS A 238 6.67 -7.37 6.24
C LYS A 238 7.95 -7.61 5.43
N LEU A 239 8.97 -6.77 5.61
CA LEU A 239 10.28 -6.91 4.96
C LEU A 239 10.93 -8.25 5.33
N TYR A 240 10.98 -8.59 6.62
CA TYR A 240 11.58 -9.83 7.09
C TYR A 240 10.83 -11.06 6.58
N LEU A 241 9.50 -11.06 6.60
CA LEU A 241 8.69 -12.16 6.07
C LEU A 241 8.87 -12.32 4.56
N ALA A 242 8.90 -11.21 3.82
CA ALA A 242 9.12 -11.22 2.38
C ALA A 242 10.53 -11.74 2.02
N TRP A 243 11.54 -11.32 2.77
CA TRP A 243 12.89 -11.87 2.65
C TRP A 243 12.91 -13.37 2.96
N LEU A 244 12.27 -13.81 4.05
CA LEU A 244 12.23 -15.22 4.44
C LEU A 244 11.58 -16.09 3.35
N ALA A 245 10.49 -15.61 2.75
CA ALA A 245 9.87 -16.27 1.60
C ALA A 245 10.84 -16.35 0.42
N LEU A 246 11.48 -15.25 0.05
CA LEU A 246 12.39 -15.18 -1.10
C LEU A 246 13.59 -16.14 -0.98
N THR A 247 14.20 -16.21 0.20
CA THR A 247 15.44 -16.97 0.40
C THR A 247 15.21 -18.46 0.69
N ASN A 248 14.05 -18.83 1.24
CA ASN A 248 13.78 -20.21 1.67
C ASN A 248 12.77 -20.95 0.79
N TYR A 249 12.02 -20.25 -0.05
CA TYR A 249 11.01 -20.89 -0.88
C TYR A 249 11.65 -21.58 -2.09
N SER A 250 11.41 -22.88 -2.22
CA SER A 250 11.78 -23.69 -3.36
C SER A 250 10.54 -24.11 -4.14
N PRO A 251 10.39 -23.75 -5.43
CA PRO A 251 9.21 -24.11 -6.22
C PRO A 251 9.00 -25.63 -6.33
N THR A 252 10.09 -26.39 -6.27
CA THR A 252 10.10 -27.85 -6.44
C THR A 252 10.06 -28.61 -5.11
N LEU A 253 10.49 -27.99 -4.00
CA LEU A 253 10.65 -28.67 -2.71
C LEU A 253 9.75 -28.10 -1.60
N SER A 254 9.33 -26.84 -1.70
CA SER A 254 8.48 -26.22 -0.67
C SER A 254 7.03 -26.63 -0.87
N ASP A 255 6.52 -27.35 0.11
CA ASP A 255 5.10 -27.65 0.28
C ASP A 255 4.41 -26.66 1.24
N TRP A 256 5.08 -25.57 1.61
CA TRP A 256 4.55 -24.55 2.50
C TRP A 256 4.30 -23.22 1.80
N GLY A 257 3.39 -22.41 2.34
CA GLY A 257 3.18 -21.00 1.98
C GLY A 257 3.42 -20.08 3.17
N LEU A 258 3.93 -18.87 2.92
CA LEU A 258 4.13 -17.86 3.96
C LEU A 258 3.29 -16.63 3.66
N TYR A 259 2.42 -16.29 4.60
CA TYR A 259 1.67 -15.05 4.59
C TYR A 259 2.62 -13.88 4.92
N MET A 260 2.99 -13.09 3.92
CA MET A 260 4.05 -12.07 4.05
C MET A 260 3.57 -10.76 4.67
N SER A 261 2.30 -10.66 5.08
CA SER A 261 1.76 -9.48 5.77
C SER A 261 1.65 -9.76 7.28
N PRO A 262 2.06 -8.83 8.16
CA PRO A 262 1.95 -9.04 9.61
C PRO A 262 0.48 -9.10 10.04
N ILE A 263 0.12 -10.09 10.85
CA ILE A 263 -1.25 -10.25 11.37
C ILE A 263 -1.32 -9.59 12.74
N GLY A 264 -2.13 -8.55 12.88
CA GLY A 264 -2.23 -7.76 14.13
C GLY A 264 -3.63 -7.65 14.70
N PHE A 265 -4.66 -8.00 13.93
CA PHE A 265 -6.05 -7.75 14.30
C PHE A 265 -6.94 -8.96 14.02
N LEU A 266 -8.00 -9.12 14.81
CA LEU A 266 -8.97 -10.20 14.62
C LEU A 266 -9.86 -9.92 13.39
N ASP A 267 -10.36 -8.69 13.30
CA ASP A 267 -11.28 -8.23 12.26
C ASP A 267 -10.91 -6.84 11.73
N ALA A 268 -11.57 -6.42 10.65
CA ALA A 268 -11.28 -5.16 9.98
C ALA A 268 -11.76 -3.95 10.78
N GLU A 269 -12.79 -4.10 11.62
CA GLU A 269 -13.35 -3.00 12.41
C GLU A 269 -12.42 -2.64 13.58
N ASP A 270 -11.89 -3.64 14.28
CA ASP A 270 -10.87 -3.44 15.31
C ASP A 270 -9.63 -2.73 14.71
N ARG A 271 -9.15 -3.20 13.55
CA ARG A 271 -8.05 -2.53 12.83
C ARG A 271 -8.32 -1.04 12.54
N LYS A 272 -9.56 -0.68 12.16
CA LYS A 272 -9.98 0.71 11.90
C LYS A 272 -10.01 1.54 13.17
N ASP A 273 -10.56 0.99 14.26
CA ASP A 273 -10.63 1.67 15.56
C ASP A 273 -9.23 2.09 16.05
N TRP A 274 -8.22 1.27 15.74
CA TRP A 274 -6.82 1.54 16.09
C TRP A 274 -6.07 2.48 15.14
N TYR A 275 -6.69 2.97 14.06
CA TYR A 275 -6.01 3.80 13.07
C TYR A 275 -5.38 5.06 13.66
N LEU A 276 -6.17 5.85 14.39
CA LEU A 276 -5.69 7.12 14.97
C LEU A 276 -4.70 6.92 16.12
N ALA A 277 -4.86 5.84 16.88
CA ALA A 277 -3.98 5.52 18.00
C ALA A 277 -2.59 5.07 17.53
N THR A 278 -2.51 4.42 16.36
CA THR A 278 -1.26 3.92 15.78
C THR A 278 -0.62 4.88 14.77
N GLY A 279 -1.11 6.12 14.66
CA GLY A 279 -0.65 7.06 13.62
C GLY A 279 -0.86 6.53 12.20
N GLY A 280 -1.90 5.71 11.99
CA GLY A 280 -2.22 5.06 10.73
C GLY A 280 -1.43 3.77 10.47
N ALA A 281 -0.60 3.29 11.41
CA ALA A 281 0.15 2.04 11.21
C ALA A 281 -0.75 0.79 11.21
N SER A 282 -1.92 0.81 11.86
CA SER A 282 -2.84 -0.32 11.90
C SER A 282 -3.24 -0.84 10.52
N LYS A 283 -3.36 0.04 9.52
CA LYS A 283 -3.73 -0.33 8.14
C LYS A 283 -2.73 -1.25 7.44
N ARG A 284 -1.48 -1.30 7.93
CA ARG A 284 -0.39 -2.14 7.41
C ARG A 284 -0.43 -3.56 7.97
N TYR A 285 -1.26 -3.78 8.99
CA TYR A 285 -1.53 -5.11 9.50
C TYR A 285 -2.70 -5.72 8.76
N SER A 286 -2.58 -7.02 8.57
CA SER A 286 -3.65 -7.90 8.13
C SER A 286 -4.46 -8.41 9.31
N THR A 287 -5.64 -8.93 8.95
CA THR A 287 -6.54 -9.57 9.91
C THR A 287 -6.42 -11.08 9.86
N ILE A 288 -6.87 -11.76 10.91
CA ILE A 288 -6.97 -13.23 10.93
C ILE A 288 -7.86 -13.72 9.77
N VAL A 289 -8.95 -13.01 9.46
CA VAL A 289 -9.85 -13.37 8.36
C VAL A 289 -9.14 -13.34 7.00
N GLU A 290 -8.30 -12.32 6.76
CA GLU A 290 -7.51 -12.22 5.54
C GLU A 290 -6.49 -13.37 5.43
N PHE A 291 -5.81 -13.69 6.54
CA PHE A 291 -4.88 -14.82 6.60
C PHE A 291 -5.58 -16.16 6.30
N ILE A 292 -6.70 -16.43 6.95
CA ILE A 292 -7.47 -17.67 6.72
C ILE A 292 -7.93 -17.76 5.27
N THR A 293 -8.37 -16.64 4.68
CA THR A 293 -8.79 -16.60 3.27
C THR A 293 -7.63 -16.95 2.34
N TYR A 294 -6.44 -16.39 2.56
CA TYR A 294 -5.24 -16.76 1.82
C TYR A 294 -4.87 -18.23 2.02
N ALA A 295 -4.84 -18.71 3.27
CA ALA A 295 -4.47 -20.09 3.59
C ALA A 295 -5.39 -21.10 2.90
N LYS A 296 -6.72 -20.85 2.93
CA LYS A 296 -7.72 -21.66 2.21
C LYS A 296 -7.45 -21.70 0.70
N GLY A 297 -7.03 -20.59 0.10
CA GLY A 297 -6.68 -20.53 -1.31
C GLY A 297 -5.45 -21.38 -1.67
N LEU A 298 -4.53 -21.59 -0.73
CA LEU A 298 -3.30 -22.33 -0.95
C LEU A 298 -3.35 -23.81 -0.60
N PHE A 299 -4.29 -24.28 0.22
CA PHE A 299 -4.34 -25.68 0.65
C PHE A 299 -4.54 -26.70 -0.48
N ASN A 300 -4.97 -26.27 -1.67
CA ASN A 300 -4.98 -27.14 -2.85
C ASN A 300 -3.58 -27.43 -3.42
N THR A 301 -2.57 -26.67 -3.00
CA THR A 301 -1.21 -26.70 -3.56
C THR A 301 -0.11 -26.78 -2.50
N ARG A 302 -0.43 -26.57 -1.23
CA ARG A 302 0.51 -26.51 -0.09
C ARG A 302 -0.05 -27.32 1.09
N ALA A 303 0.84 -28.04 1.78
CA ALA A 303 0.55 -28.78 2.99
C ALA A 303 0.50 -27.89 4.25
N VAL A 304 1.29 -26.81 4.28
CA VAL A 304 1.39 -25.89 5.43
C VAL A 304 1.25 -24.45 4.96
N VAL A 305 0.55 -23.62 5.74
CA VAL A 305 0.55 -22.18 5.54
C VAL A 305 0.86 -21.51 6.88
N ALA A 306 1.96 -20.76 6.91
CA ALA A 306 2.40 -20.02 8.09
C ALA A 306 2.05 -18.53 7.96
N GLY A 307 1.74 -17.91 9.09
CA GLY A 307 1.56 -16.47 9.21
C GLY A 307 2.15 -15.99 10.53
N PHE A 308 2.61 -14.73 10.56
CA PHE A 308 3.21 -14.15 11.74
C PHE A 308 2.22 -13.25 12.46
N PHE A 309 1.80 -13.67 13.64
CA PHE A 309 0.95 -12.87 14.52
C PHE A 309 1.83 -12.00 15.42
N THR A 310 1.58 -10.69 15.42
CA THR A 310 2.37 -9.72 16.18
C THR A 310 1.49 -8.69 16.85
N PHE A 311 1.95 -8.21 18.00
CA PHE A 311 1.32 -7.09 18.68
C PHE A 311 1.64 -5.79 17.93
N TRP A 312 0.68 -4.87 17.90
CA TRP A 312 0.79 -3.64 17.14
C TRP A 312 1.53 -2.52 17.88
N THR A 313 2.16 -2.81 19.03
CA THR A 313 2.90 -1.84 19.86
C THR A 313 4.18 -1.38 19.16
N ALA A 314 4.05 -0.61 18.09
CA ALA A 314 5.14 0.15 17.52
C ALA A 314 5.57 1.19 18.57
N GLY A 315 6.63 0.90 19.32
CA GLY A 315 7.15 1.78 20.38
C GLY A 315 6.58 1.53 21.78
N ASP A 316 7.32 2.09 22.74
CA ASP A 316 7.18 2.03 24.21
C ASP A 316 5.77 1.69 24.77
N PRO A 317 5.64 0.61 25.57
CA PRO A 317 4.39 0.22 26.24
C PRO A 317 3.73 1.33 27.09
N GLU A 318 4.49 2.25 27.69
CA GLU A 318 3.90 3.32 28.49
C GLU A 318 3.15 4.34 27.64
N SER A 319 3.64 4.56 26.42
CA SER A 319 2.99 5.43 25.43
C SER A 319 1.67 4.83 24.96
N PHE A 320 1.60 3.50 24.85
CA PHE A 320 0.38 2.75 24.54
C PHE A 320 -0.70 2.91 25.62
N GLU A 321 -0.37 2.70 26.90
CA GLU A 321 -1.36 2.82 27.98
C GLU A 321 -1.89 4.25 28.08
N LYS A 322 -1.02 5.25 27.88
CA LYS A 322 -1.41 6.66 27.85
C LYS A 322 -2.27 7.01 26.63
N LEU A 323 -1.95 6.49 25.43
CA LEU A 323 -2.75 6.69 24.21
C LEU A 323 -4.13 6.01 24.31
N TYR A 324 -4.17 4.79 24.85
CA TYR A 324 -5.41 4.03 25.08
C TYR A 324 -6.32 4.70 26.11
N ALA A 325 -5.74 5.18 27.22
CA ALA A 325 -6.46 5.87 28.28
C ALA A 325 -6.98 7.26 27.83
N SER A 326 -6.25 7.96 26.95
CA SER A 326 -6.60 9.32 26.52
C SER A 326 -7.52 9.40 25.31
N LYS A 327 -7.49 8.42 24.39
CA LYS A 327 -8.28 8.43 23.15
C LYS A 327 -9.44 7.42 23.11
N GLY A 328 -9.64 6.66 24.18
CA GLY A 328 -10.88 5.93 24.44
C GLY A 328 -11.09 4.70 23.55
N ALA A 329 -10.65 3.55 24.04
CA ALA A 329 -11.12 2.25 23.55
C ALA A 329 -11.74 1.47 24.72
N ASN A 330 -12.80 2.03 25.30
CA ASN A 330 -13.47 1.47 26.47
C ASN A 330 -14.58 0.47 26.10
N LYS A 331 -14.33 -0.50 25.20
CA LYS A 331 -15.40 -1.44 24.78
C LYS A 331 -15.08 -2.93 24.64
N ARG A 332 -13.83 -3.40 24.68
CA ARG A 332 -13.55 -4.85 24.52
C ARG A 332 -12.40 -5.35 25.39
N ARG A 333 -12.49 -5.10 26.69
CA ARG A 333 -11.62 -5.79 27.68
C ARG A 333 -12.06 -7.23 27.95
N ASP A 334 -13.22 -7.65 27.46
CA ASP A 334 -13.85 -8.92 27.85
C ASP A 334 -13.50 -10.11 26.94
N LEU A 335 -12.48 -10.01 26.09
CA LEU A 335 -12.12 -11.07 25.10
C LEU A 335 -10.67 -11.54 25.13
N PHE A 336 -9.90 -11.19 26.17
CA PHE A 336 -8.55 -11.75 26.40
C PHE A 336 -8.43 -12.35 27.79
#